data_AF-A0A929XJA2-F1
#
_entry.id   AF-A0A929XJA2-F1
#
_cell.length_a   1.000
_cell.length_b   1.000
_cell.length_c   1.000
_cell.angle_alpha   90.00
_cell.angle_beta   90.00
_cell.angle_gamma   90.00
#
_symmetry.space_group_name_H-M   'P 1'
#
loop_
_entity.id
_entity.type
_entity.pdbx_description
1 polymer ?
#
loop_
_entity_poly.entity_id
_entity_poly.type
_entity_poly.pdbx_seq_one_letter_code
_entity_poly.pdbx_strand_id
1 'polypeptide(L)' 'YIGIGPEQRAIYSKKLTEITNSFGYKLMNLTSKEYEPYYMYDTVHPGWKGWPEVAEEMYKFYQKD' A
#
# COMPACT_ATOMS: atom_id res chain seq x y z
N TYR A 1 -15.30 -13.88 -2.15
CA TYR A 1 -16.53 -13.06 -2.17
C TYR A 1 -16.73 -12.38 -3.53
N ILE A 2 -15.77 -11.61 -4.08
CA ILE A 2 -15.95 -10.91 -5.38
C ILE A 2 -15.16 -11.52 -6.57
N GLY A 3 -14.59 -12.72 -6.40
CA GLY A 3 -13.79 -13.37 -7.46
C GLY A 3 -12.36 -12.85 -7.63
N ILE A 4 -11.91 -11.89 -6.82
CA ILE A 4 -10.54 -11.37 -6.82
C ILE A 4 -9.78 -11.92 -5.60
N GLY A 5 -8.83 -12.81 -5.84
CA GLY A 5 -8.02 -13.46 -4.80
C GLY A 5 -6.77 -12.66 -4.40
N PRO A 6 -6.15 -12.98 -3.25
CA PRO A 6 -4.90 -12.37 -2.81
C PRO A 6 -3.76 -12.60 -3.81
N GLU A 7 -3.71 -13.76 -4.48
CA GLU A 7 -2.69 -14.05 -5.50
C GLU A 7 -2.76 -13.09 -6.69
N GLN A 8 -3.98 -12.76 -7.17
CA GLN A 8 -4.17 -11.81 -8.26
C GLN A 8 -3.72 -10.39 -7.86
N ARG A 9 -4.02 -9.97 -6.62
CA ARG A 9 -3.55 -8.67 -6.11
C ARG A 9 -2.04 -8.65 -5.88
N ALA A 10 -1.44 -9.77 -5.48
CA ALA A 10 0.01 -9.90 -5.34
C ALA A 10 0.74 -9.74 -6.69
N ILE A 11 0.19 -10.27 -7.79
CA ILE A 11 0.73 -10.05 -9.14
C ILE A 11 0.76 -8.55 -9.47
N TYR A 12 -0.33 -7.83 -9.17
CA TYR A 12 -0.40 -6.39 -9.39
C TYR A 12 0.62 -5.62 -8.54
N SER A 13 0.68 -5.92 -7.23
CA SER A 13 1.61 -5.29 -6.29
C SER A 13 3.09 -5.51 -6.68
N LYS A 14 3.43 -6.73 -7.11
CA LYS A 14 4.77 -7.07 -7.61
C LYS A 14 5.11 -6.24 -8.85
N LYS A 15 4.23 -6.20 -9.85
CA LYS A 15 4.45 -5.43 -11.07
C LYS A 15 4.65 -3.93 -10.80
N LEU A 16 3.84 -3.34 -9.91
CA LEU A 16 4.04 -1.94 -9.51
C LEU A 16 5.40 -1.73 -8.84
N THR A 17 5.76 -2.60 -7.90
CA THR A 17 7.05 -2.52 -7.20
C THR A 17 8.22 -2.61 -8.18
N GLU A 18 8.18 -3.52 -9.15
CA GLU A 18 9.19 -3.67 -10.19
C GLU A 18 9.34 -2.40 -11.05
N ILE A 19 8.21 -1.83 -11.51
CA ILE A 19 8.22 -0.58 -12.29
C ILE A 19 8.77 0.58 -11.45
N THR A 20 8.26 0.79 -10.24
CA THR A 20 8.70 1.92 -9.40
C THR A 20 10.20 1.83 -9.10
N ASN A 21 10.70 0.62 -8.80
CA ASN A 21 12.12 0.37 -8.57
C ASN A 21 12.97 0.57 -9.83
N SER A 22 12.48 0.19 -11.03
CA SER A 22 13.26 0.35 -12.28
C SER A 22 13.53 1.81 -12.62
N PHE A 23 12.69 2.73 -12.12
CA PHE A 23 12.87 4.18 -12.29
C PHE A 23 13.52 4.86 -11.08
N GLY A 24 13.94 4.10 -10.05
CA GLY A 24 14.61 4.65 -8.86
C GLY A 24 13.69 5.43 -7.91
N TYR A 25 12.36 5.26 -8.04
CA TYR A 25 11.40 5.88 -7.12
C TYR A 25 11.20 5.04 -5.88
N LYS A 26 10.82 5.69 -4.77
CA LYS A 26 10.41 4.99 -3.54
C LYS A 26 8.94 4.63 -3.61
N LEU A 27 8.60 3.43 -3.16
CA LEU A 27 7.22 2.95 -3.03
C LEU A 27 6.92 2.59 -1.58
N MET A 28 5.87 3.17 -1.02
CA MET A 28 5.25 2.67 0.21
C MET A 28 4.28 1.54 -0.17
N ASN A 29 4.71 0.28 -0.01
CA ASN A 29 3.87 -0.87 -0.35
C ASN A 29 3.15 -1.41 0.90
N LEU A 30 1.83 -1.20 0.96
CA LEU A 30 0.96 -1.64 2.07
C LEU A 30 0.18 -2.93 1.79
N THR A 31 0.47 -3.62 0.67
CA THR A 31 -0.33 -4.79 0.22
C THR A 31 -0.40 -5.90 1.27
N SER A 32 0.66 -6.11 2.05
CA SER A 32 0.69 -7.14 3.11
C SER A 32 -0.30 -6.87 4.25
N LYS A 33 -0.87 -5.66 4.33
CA LYS A 33 -1.78 -5.22 5.40
C LYS A 33 -3.25 -5.21 4.98
N GLU A 34 -3.57 -5.66 3.76
CA GLU A 34 -4.93 -5.60 3.18
C GLU A 34 -6.01 -6.35 4.01
N TYR A 35 -5.59 -7.31 4.86
CA TYR A 35 -6.47 -8.06 5.76
C TYR A 35 -6.22 -7.77 7.25
N GLU A 36 -5.36 -6.80 7.58
CA GLU A 36 -5.18 -6.40 8.97
C GLU A 36 -6.45 -5.68 9.47
N PRO A 37 -6.98 -6.04 10.67
CA PRO A 37 -8.13 -5.35 11.23
C PRO A 37 -7.92 -3.83 11.31
N TYR A 38 -8.89 -3.08 10.78
CA TYR A 38 -8.95 -1.62 10.75
C TYR A 38 -7.97 -0.92 9.78
N TYR A 39 -7.26 -1.65 8.91
CA TYR A 39 -6.41 -1.05 7.86
C TYR A 39 -7.19 -0.46 6.70
N MET A 40 -8.34 -1.05 6.39
CA MET A 40 -9.25 -0.61 5.34
C MET A 40 -10.54 -0.08 5.98
N TYR A 41 -11.05 1.05 5.49
CA TYR A 41 -12.34 1.60 5.92
C TYR A 41 -13.49 0.85 5.24
N ASP A 42 -13.31 0.57 3.94
CA ASP A 42 -14.22 -0.19 3.11
C ASP A 42 -13.44 -1.23 2.28
N THR A 43 -13.95 -1.62 1.11
CA THR A 43 -13.31 -2.64 0.29
C THR A 43 -11.96 -2.20 -0.32
N VAL A 44 -11.72 -0.90 -0.51
CA VAL A 44 -10.55 -0.41 -1.27
C VAL A 44 -9.87 0.82 -0.67
N HIS A 45 -10.52 1.59 0.20
CA HIS A 45 -9.93 2.78 0.80
C HIS A 45 -9.23 2.47 2.14
N PRO A 46 -8.05 3.07 2.40
CA PRO A 46 -7.42 3.00 3.71
C PRO A 46 -8.35 3.51 4.82
N GLY A 47 -8.23 2.90 5.99
CA GLY A 47 -9.05 3.19 7.16
C GLY A 47 -8.24 3.69 8.35
N TRP A 48 -8.75 3.41 9.54
CA TRP A 48 -8.27 3.97 10.79
C TRP A 48 -6.78 3.70 11.08
N LYS A 49 -6.26 2.53 10.71
CA LYS A 49 -4.82 2.25 10.83
C LYS A 49 -4.02 2.61 9.58
N GLY A 50 -4.64 2.55 8.41
CA GLY A 50 -3.97 2.86 7.15
C GLY A 50 -3.56 4.33 7.05
N TRP A 51 -4.45 5.26 7.39
CA TRP A 51 -4.18 6.69 7.27
C TRP A 51 -3.03 7.21 8.14
N PRO A 52 -2.92 6.85 9.43
CA PRO A 52 -1.80 7.28 10.25
C PRO A 52 -0.42 6.86 9.69
N GLU A 53 -0.29 5.64 9.17
CA GLU A 53 0.98 5.19 8.60
C GLU A 53 1.30 5.92 7.29
N VAL A 54 0.31 6.12 6.42
CA VAL A 54 0.47 6.94 5.20
C VAL A 54 0.91 8.36 5.56
N ALA A 55 0.27 8.97 6.57
CA ALA A 55 0.64 10.30 7.05
C ALA A 55 2.07 10.34 7.61
N GLU A 56 2.48 9.31 8.36
CA GLU A 56 3.84 9.19 8.89
C GLU A 56 4.89 9.10 7.78
N GLU A 57 4.65 8.26 6.76
CA GLU A 57 5.58 8.13 5.62
C GLU A 57 5.62 9.40 4.76
N MET A 58 4.49 10.07 4.56
CA MET A 58 4.47 11.38 3.91
C MET A 58 5.27 12.41 4.72
N TYR A 59 5.10 12.45 6.04
CA TYR A 59 5.84 13.36 6.92
C TYR A 59 7.35 13.10 6.86
N LYS A 60 7.77 11.82 6.88
CA LYS A 60 9.19 11.43 6.68
C LYS A 60 9.71 11.81 5.29
N PHE A 61 8.87 11.73 4.27
CA PHE A 61 9.23 12.12 2.90
C PHE A 61 9.48 13.63 2.80
N TYR A 62 8.59 14.46 3.35
CA TYR A 62 8.71 15.92 3.28
C TYR A 62 9.73 16.52 4.24
N GLN A 63 10.10 15.80 5.32
CA GLN A 63 11.19 16.21 6.22
C GLN A 63 12.57 15.69 5.82
N LYS A 64 12.67 14.83 4.80
CA LYS A 64 13.96 14.45 4.26
C LYS A 64 14.47 15.61 3.39
N ASP A 65 15.56 16.21 3.84
CA ASP A 65 16.31 17.29 3.17
C ASP A 65 16.54 17.03 1.67
#